data_AF-A0A6A5HI96-F1
#
_entry.id   AF-A0A6A5HI96-F1
#
_cell.length_a   1.000
_cell.length_b   1.000
_cell.length_c   1.000
_cell.angle_alpha   90.00
_cell.angle_beta   90.00
_cell.angle_gamma   90.00
#
_symmetry.space_group_name_H-M   'P 1'
#
loop_
_entity.id
_entity.type
_entity.pdbx_description
1 polymer ?
#
loop_
_entity_poly.entity_id
_entity_poly.type
_entity_poly.pdbx_seq_one_letter_code
_entity_poly.pdbx_strand_id
1 'polypeptide(L)'
;MKFLETEDDVLRAIAYPEKPVLILYYSLDYENKVFKPWDYDNGGLFDIFEFLKKYETEFDIYFRKRKNDDADWMFCIYYKNQSIAKEHFHEYYSRDVDNKIQKYIKDIECFKRSDNQ
;
A
#
# COMPACT_ATOMS: atom_id res chain seq x y z
N MET A 1 -3.73 10.97 2.47
CA MET A 1 -2.40 10.37 2.13
C MET A 1 -1.24 11.16 2.72
N LYS A 2 -0.16 10.53 3.20
CA LYS A 2 1.05 11.20 3.75
C LYS A 2 2.35 10.45 3.40
N PHE A 3 3.49 11.14 3.34
CA PHE A 3 4.81 10.54 3.15
C PHE A 3 5.50 10.27 4.49
N LEU A 4 6.19 9.13 4.57
CA LEU A 4 6.94 8.67 5.73
C LEU A 4 8.42 8.60 5.36
N GLU A 5 9.26 9.29 6.12
CA GLU A 5 10.69 9.41 5.84
C GLU A 5 11.50 8.37 6.63
N THR A 6 11.07 8.05 7.85
CA THR A 6 11.84 7.23 8.79
C THR A 6 11.12 5.96 9.22
N GLU A 7 11.86 4.96 9.72
CA GLU A 7 11.28 3.75 10.34
C GLU A 7 10.38 4.09 11.53
N ASP A 8 10.77 5.07 12.32
CA ASP A 8 9.96 5.59 13.43
C ASP A 8 8.61 6.14 12.95
N ASP A 9 8.57 6.82 11.80
CA ASP A 9 7.29 7.30 11.24
C ASP A 9 6.36 6.13 10.86
N VAL A 10 6.92 5.04 10.31
CA VAL A 10 6.16 3.82 10.04
C VAL A 10 5.65 3.19 11.33
N LEU A 11 6.51 3.04 12.34
CA LEU A 11 6.12 2.48 13.63
C LEU A 11 4.99 3.31 14.27
N ARG A 12 5.09 4.63 14.24
CA ARG A 12 4.04 5.53 14.75
C ARG A 12 2.73 5.40 13.97
N ALA A 13 2.80 5.29 12.64
CA ALA A 13 1.63 5.13 11.79
C ALA A 13 0.86 3.84 12.11
N ILE A 14 1.58 2.74 12.43
CA ILE A 14 0.95 1.43 12.64
C ILE A 14 0.67 1.09 14.11
N ALA A 15 1.14 1.87 15.08
CA ALA A 15 1.06 1.52 16.51
C ALA A 15 -0.30 1.78 17.17
N TYR A 16 -1.05 2.78 16.69
CA TYR A 16 -2.38 3.11 17.22
C TYR A 16 -3.32 3.61 16.12
N PRO A 17 -3.54 2.85 15.03
CA PRO A 17 -4.28 3.38 13.92
C PRO A 17 -5.79 3.25 14.15
N GLU A 18 -6.56 4.31 13.87
CA GLU A 18 -8.02 4.30 13.97
C GLU A 18 -8.64 3.44 12.85
N LYS A 19 -8.00 3.43 11.68
CA LYS A 19 -8.35 2.60 10.53
C LYS A 19 -7.23 1.61 10.21
N PRO A 20 -7.49 0.55 9.43
CA PRO A 20 -6.41 -0.20 8.81
C PRO A 20 -5.43 0.73 8.06
N VAL A 21 -4.15 0.41 8.08
CA VAL A 21 -3.10 1.24 7.47
C VAL A 21 -2.61 0.57 6.19
N LEU A 22 -2.56 1.32 5.10
CA LEU A 22 -1.92 0.89 3.85
C LEU A 22 -0.65 1.72 3.63
N ILE A 23 0.51 1.07 3.63
CA ILE A 23 1.79 1.72 3.32
C ILE A 23 2.27 1.23 1.96
N LEU A 24 2.32 2.14 0.99
CA LEU A 24 2.95 1.90 -0.29
C LEU A 24 4.44 2.23 -0.22
N TYR A 25 5.27 1.26 -0.57
CA TYR A 25 6.71 1.45 -0.73
C TYR A 25 7.02 1.61 -2.22
N TYR A 26 7.44 2.81 -2.59
CA TYR A 26 7.79 3.15 -3.97
C TYR A 26 9.30 3.18 -4.16
N SER A 27 9.72 2.87 -5.38
CA SER A 27 11.11 2.95 -5.83
C SER A 27 11.33 4.23 -6.64
N LEU A 28 12.59 4.68 -6.68
CA LEU A 28 13.01 5.79 -7.54
C LEU A 28 13.71 5.25 -8.79
N ASP A 29 13.67 6.01 -9.87
CA ASP A 29 14.49 5.76 -11.06
C ASP A 29 15.93 6.28 -10.89
N TYR A 30 16.75 6.09 -11.93
CA TYR A 30 18.14 6.54 -11.96
C TYR A 30 18.31 8.07 -11.89
N GLU A 31 17.24 8.85 -12.10
CA GLU A 31 17.21 10.31 -11.96
C GLU A 31 16.69 10.76 -10.59
N ASN A 32 16.49 9.84 -9.64
CA ASN A 32 15.86 10.07 -8.34
C ASN A 32 14.40 10.55 -8.41
N LYS A 33 13.69 10.28 -9.50
CA LYS A 33 12.24 10.51 -9.60
C LYS A 33 11.48 9.26 -9.21
N VAL A 34 10.23 9.42 -8.77
CA VAL A 34 9.36 8.27 -8.48
C VAL A 34 9.20 7.44 -9.76
N PHE A 35 9.67 6.20 -9.73
CA PHE A 35 9.56 5.28 -10.86
C PHE A 35 8.08 4.98 -11.11
N LYS A 36 7.53 5.36 -12.27
CA LYS A 36 6.13 5.08 -12.59
C LYS A 36 6.06 3.83 -13.46
N PRO A 37 5.48 2.72 -12.97
CA PRO A 37 5.38 1.52 -13.77
C PRO A 37 4.38 1.67 -14.92
N TRP A 38 4.55 0.87 -15.98
CA TRP A 38 3.59 0.81 -17.08
C TRP A 38 2.42 -0.10 -16.72
N ASP A 39 1.21 0.44 -16.63
CA ASP A 39 -0.02 -0.33 -16.44
C ASP A 39 -0.44 -1.03 -17.74
N TYR A 40 -0.27 -2.36 -17.77
CA TYR A 40 -0.66 -3.17 -18.92
C TYR A 40 -2.18 -3.29 -19.11
N ASP A 41 -2.97 -3.12 -18.05
CA ASP A 41 -4.45 -3.18 -18.14
C ASP A 41 -5.01 -1.94 -18.85
N ASN A 42 -4.42 -0.77 -18.60
CA ASN A 42 -4.92 0.52 -19.09
C ASN A 42 -4.08 1.12 -20.22
N GLY A 43 -2.93 0.52 -20.57
CA GLY A 43 -2.09 0.96 -21.67
C GLY A 43 -1.43 2.33 -21.44
N GLY A 44 -0.93 2.58 -20.23
CA GLY A 44 -0.32 3.86 -19.85
C GLY A 44 0.52 3.77 -18.59
N LEU A 45 1.12 4.87 -18.15
CA LEU A 45 1.81 4.90 -16.85
C LEU A 45 0.80 4.79 -15.71
N PHE A 46 1.09 3.93 -14.74
CA PHE A 46 0.24 3.70 -13.59
C PHE A 46 0.32 4.87 -12.61
N ASP A 47 -0.78 5.62 -12.48
CA ASP A 47 -0.92 6.65 -11.45
C ASP A 47 -1.44 6.04 -10.15
N ILE A 48 -0.51 5.61 -9.30
CA ILE A 48 -0.85 5.00 -8.02
C ILE A 48 -1.52 5.97 -7.05
N PHE A 49 -1.23 7.27 -7.14
CA PHE A 49 -1.85 8.24 -6.25
C PHE A 49 -3.34 8.34 -6.58
N GLU A 50 -3.68 8.46 -7.86
CA GLU A 50 -5.07 8.44 -8.30
C GLU A 50 -5.74 7.09 -8.00
N PHE A 51 -5.06 5.99 -8.28
CA PHE A 51 -5.58 4.65 -8.03
C PHE A 51 -5.94 4.42 -6.56
N LEU A 52 -5.11 4.90 -5.62
CA LEU A 52 -5.32 4.69 -4.20
C LEU A 52 -6.41 5.58 -3.59
N LYS A 53 -6.88 6.63 -4.28
CA LYS A 53 -7.95 7.51 -3.77
C LYS A 53 -9.23 6.76 -3.43
N LYS A 54 -9.56 5.72 -4.20
CA LYS A 54 -10.75 4.88 -3.98
C LYS A 54 -10.72 4.10 -2.67
N TYR A 55 -9.59 4.10 -1.95
CA TYR A 55 -9.41 3.37 -0.70
C TYR A 55 -9.21 4.27 0.54
N GLU A 56 -9.29 5.60 0.38
CA GLU A 56 -9.06 6.55 1.49
C GLU A 56 -10.13 6.46 2.59
N THR A 57 -11.31 5.92 2.26
CA THR A 57 -12.36 5.68 3.24
C THR A 57 -12.04 4.47 4.13
N GLU A 58 -11.43 3.43 3.56
CA GLU A 58 -11.13 2.15 4.21
C GLU A 58 -9.80 2.17 4.96
N PHE A 59 -8.80 2.89 4.43
CA PHE A 59 -7.43 2.88 4.95
C PHE A 59 -6.90 4.27 5.27
N ASP A 60 -6.05 4.33 6.29
CA ASP A 60 -5.06 5.40 6.40
C ASP A 60 -3.87 5.09 5.48
N ILE A 61 -3.74 5.88 4.41
CA ILE A 61 -2.79 5.60 3.32
C ILE A 61 -1.52 6.44 3.48
N TYR A 62 -0.37 5.74 3.42
CA TYR A 62 0.96 6.31 3.53
C TYR A 62 1.88 5.87 2.40
N PHE A 63 2.88 6.69 2.13
CA PHE A 63 3.90 6.46 1.11
C PHE A 63 5.28 6.46 1.74
N ARG A 64 6.14 5.55 1.30
CA ARG A 64 7.50 5.47 1.80
C ARG A 64 8.47 5.11 0.69
N LYS A 65 9.62 5.78 0.64
CA LYS A 65 10.71 5.36 -0.23
C LYS A 65 11.24 3.97 0.21
N ARG A 66 11.35 3.04 -0.73
CA ARG A 66 11.97 1.72 -0.49
C ARG A 66 13.48 1.89 -0.27
N LYS A 67 14.04 1.16 0.71
CA LYS A 67 15.46 1.27 1.10
C LYS A 67 16.47 0.65 0.09
N ASN A 68 16.02 -0.13 -0.91
CA ASN A 68 16.88 -0.89 -1.83
C ASN A 68 16.56 -0.60 -3.31
N ASP A 69 17.56 -0.82 -4.19
CA ASP A 69 17.54 -0.73 -5.67
C ASP A 69 16.59 -1.74 -6.37
N ASP A 70 15.72 -2.41 -5.63
CA ASP A 70 14.66 -3.21 -6.24
C ASP A 70 13.66 -2.25 -6.89
N ALA A 71 13.57 -2.29 -8.22
CA ALA A 71 12.67 -1.46 -9.01
C ALA A 71 11.19 -1.68 -8.65
N ASP A 72 10.85 -2.85 -8.13
CA ASP A 72 9.47 -3.23 -7.90
C ASP A 72 8.88 -2.50 -6.69
N TRP A 73 7.73 -1.88 -6.90
CA TRP A 73 6.92 -1.35 -5.80
C TRP A 73 6.37 -2.49 -4.94
N MET A 74 6.03 -2.18 -3.70
CA MET A 74 5.34 -3.10 -2.80
C MET A 74 4.36 -2.35 -1.91
N PHE A 75 3.37 -3.04 -1.36
CA PHE A 75 2.51 -2.47 -0.33
C PHE A 75 2.44 -3.38 0.89
N CYS A 76 2.26 -2.76 2.06
CA CYS A 76 1.94 -3.46 3.29
C CYS A 76 0.59 -2.97 3.81
N ILE A 77 -0.22 -3.89 4.33
CA ILE A 77 -1.45 -3.57 5.04
C ILE A 77 -1.31 -3.99 6.49
N TYR A 78 -1.64 -3.08 7.41
CA TYR A 78 -1.62 -3.31 8.85
C TYR A 78 -3.00 -3.12 9.45
N TYR A 79 -3.32 -3.93 10.45
CA TYR A 79 -4.52 -3.81 11.26
C TYR A 79 -4.20 -4.15 12.71
N LYS A 80 -4.55 -3.26 13.66
CA LYS A 80 -4.25 -3.43 15.10
C LYS A 80 -2.80 -3.85 15.39
N ASN A 81 -1.84 -3.14 14.78
CA ASN A 81 -0.40 -3.35 14.93
C ASN A 81 0.12 -4.69 14.36
N GLN A 82 -0.71 -5.43 13.65
CA GLN A 82 -0.33 -6.67 12.96
C GLN A 82 -0.21 -6.42 11.47
N SER A 83 0.79 -7.02 10.84
CA SER A 83 0.94 -7.04 9.39
C SER A 83 -0.01 -8.09 8.81
N ILE A 84 -1.00 -7.64 8.03
CA ILE A 84 -1.99 -8.50 7.35
C ILE A 84 -1.52 -8.88 5.96
N ALA A 85 -0.83 -7.96 5.27
CA ALA A 85 -0.35 -8.18 3.92
C ALA A 85 1.03 -7.56 3.72
N LYS A 86 1.86 -8.22 2.90
CA LYS A 86 3.12 -7.71 2.37
C LYS A 86 3.26 -8.22 0.95
N GLU A 87 2.84 -7.39 0.00
CA GLU A 87 2.67 -7.79 -1.41
C GLU A 87 3.58 -6.98 -2.31
N HIS A 88 4.23 -7.66 -3.25
CA HIS A 88 5.00 -7.03 -4.32
C HIS A 88 4.11 -6.76 -5.53
N PHE A 89 4.38 -5.67 -6.24
CA PHE A 89 3.81 -5.39 -7.55
C PHE A 89 4.55 -6.24 -8.58
N HIS A 90 4.24 -7.54 -8.61
CA HIS A 90 4.71 -8.42 -9.67
C HIS A 90 3.80 -8.24 -10.87
N GLU A 91 4.39 -7.75 -11.96
CA GLU A 91 3.71 -7.44 -13.22
C GLU A 91 2.68 -6.33 -13.04
N TYR A 92 2.92 -5.21 -13.69
CA TYR A 92 2.21 -3.95 -13.47
C TYR A 92 0.78 -3.96 -14.04
N TYR A 93 -0.08 -4.78 -13.45
CA TYR A 93 -1.51 -4.90 -13.74
C TYR A 93 -2.29 -4.26 -12.59
N SER A 94 -2.88 -3.08 -12.81
CA SER A 94 -3.64 -2.39 -11.78
C SER A 94 -4.83 -3.19 -11.26
N ARG A 95 -5.37 -4.11 -12.07
CA ARG A 95 -6.45 -5.01 -11.66
C ARG A 95 -5.98 -6.04 -10.62
N ASP A 96 -4.77 -6.57 -10.73
CA ASP A 96 -4.23 -7.51 -9.73
C ASP A 96 -4.05 -6.81 -8.38
N VAL A 97 -3.49 -5.60 -8.40
CA VAL A 97 -3.34 -4.76 -7.20
C VAL A 97 -4.70 -4.48 -6.56
N ASP A 98 -5.71 -4.14 -7.37
CA ASP A 98 -7.08 -3.91 -6.88
C ASP A 98 -7.66 -5.16 -6.22
N ASN A 99 -7.57 -6.31 -6.90
CA ASN A 99 -8.06 -7.58 -6.38
C ASN A 99 -7.40 -7.95 -5.05
N LYS A 100 -6.08 -7.75 -4.92
CA LYS A 100 -5.35 -8.01 -3.67
C LYS A 100 -5.83 -7.09 -2.54
N ILE A 101 -5.90 -5.77 -2.77
CA ILE A 101 -6.37 -4.84 -1.73
C ILE A 101 -7.81 -5.18 -1.31
N GLN A 102 -8.71 -5.44 -2.27
CA GLN A 102 -10.11 -5.81 -2.00
C GLN A 102 -10.23 -7.11 -1.21
N LYS A 103 -9.37 -8.10 -1.47
CA LYS A 103 -9.30 -9.31 -0.66
C LYS A 103 -8.95 -8.99 0.80
N TYR A 104 -7.92 -8.18 1.03
CA TYR A 104 -7.51 -7.83 2.39
C TYR A 104 -8.52 -6.96 3.15
N ILE A 105 -9.30 -6.12 2.45
CA ILE A 105 -10.45 -5.44 3.06
C ILE A 105 -11.41 -6.46 3.67
N LYS A 106 -11.78 -7.50 2.90
CA LYS A 106 -12.69 -8.56 3.36
C LYS A 106 -12.10 -9.36 4.52
N ASP A 107 -10.81 -9.68 4.47
CA ASP A 107 -10.12 -10.38 5.54
C ASP A 107 -10.15 -9.57 6.85
N ILE A 108 -9.89 -8.26 6.77
CA ILE A 108 -9.99 -7.33 7.91
C ILE A 108 -11.41 -7.23 8.46
N GLU A 109 -12.43 -7.21 7.60
CA GLU A 109 -13.82 -7.24 8.05
C GLU A 109 -14.18 -8.52 8.81
N CYS A 110 -13.63 -9.66 8.40
CA CYS A 110 -13.77 -10.91 9.13
C CYS A 110 -13.10 -10.85 10.51
N PHE A 111 -11.87 -10.31 10.61
CA PHE A 111 -11.19 -10.10 11.89
C PHE A 111 -11.96 -9.16 12.83
N LYS A 112 -12.54 -8.07 12.29
CA LYS A 112 -13.39 -7.15 13.07
C LYS A 112 -14.60 -7.86 13.69
N ARG A 113 -15.16 -8.86 13.01
CA ARG A 113 -16.33 -9.62 13.51
C ARG A 113 -15.95 -10.61 14.60
N SER A 114 -14.79 -11.26 14.49
CA SER A 114 -14.31 -12.19 15.52
C SER A 114 -13.87 -11.49 16.81
N ASP A 115 -13.37 -10.26 16.72
CA ASP A 115 -12.94 -9.49 17.89
C ASP A 115 -14.10 -8.91 18.72
N ASN A 116 -15.32 -8.88 18.16
CA ASN A 116 -16.52 -8.35 18.80
C ASN A 116 -17.41 -9.44 19.42
N GLN A 117 -16.95 -10.70 19.46
CA GLN A 117 -17.58 -11.83 20.16
C GLN A 117 -16.89 -12.10 21.50
#